data_AF-A0A7S0XKP9-F1
#
_entry.id   AF-A0A7S0XKP9-F1
#
_cell.length_a   1.000
_cell.length_b   1.000
_cell.length_c   1.000
_cell.angle_alpha   90.00
_cell.angle_beta   90.00
_cell.angle_gamma   90.00
#
_symmetry.space_group_name_H-M   'P 1'
#
loop_
_entity.id
_entity.type
_entity.pdbx_description
1 polymer ?
#
loop_
_entity_poly.entity_id
_entity_poly.type
_entity_poly.pdbx_seq_one_letter_code
_entity_poly.pdbx_strand_id
1 'polypeptide(L)'
;ASFSIFTIKLELTEEGLSNLDEIVSMVFAYMDLLRAKGPQEWIQTEAQTVSEMQFRFLSQRNPMDYTCSVAGFMQQYPPQLYLSGAYKTFDWDADLVTECLASLIPENLFMMVSSPAFDASAEDENEEKKQQYETEKWYGTKYTTIEPNEALWKEWKSINHDVYPTLQLPLVN
;
A
#
# COMPACT_ATOMS: atom_id res chain seq x y z
N ALA A 1 -3.14 15.63 16.07
CA ALA A 1 -3.55 14.29 15.65
C ALA A 1 -2.52 13.81 14.63
N SER A 2 -1.86 12.68 14.88
CA SER A 2 -1.02 12.03 13.87
C SER A 2 -1.92 11.18 12.99
N PHE A 3 -1.68 11.12 11.69
CA PHE A 3 -2.38 10.21 10.76
C PHE A 3 -1.33 9.40 10.00
N SER A 4 -1.73 8.24 9.51
CA SER A 4 -0.86 7.39 8.69
C SER A 4 -1.69 6.77 7.57
N ILE A 5 -1.04 6.49 6.45
CA ILE A 5 -1.66 5.95 5.25
C ILE A 5 -0.95 4.64 4.93
N PHE A 6 -1.72 3.59 4.72
CA PHE A 6 -1.21 2.33 4.18
C PHE A 6 -1.45 2.32 2.68
N THR A 7 -0.39 2.19 1.88
CA THR A 7 -0.48 2.26 0.42
C THR A 7 -0.04 0.95 -0.21
N ILE A 8 -0.90 0.37 -1.03
CA ILE A 8 -0.55 -0.73 -1.95
C ILE A 8 -0.41 -0.12 -3.34
N LYS A 9 0.73 -0.37 -4.00
CA LYS A 9 1.00 0.12 -5.36
C LYS A 9 1.08 -1.08 -6.30
N LEU A 10 0.31 -1.02 -7.38
CA LEU A 10 0.27 -2.04 -8.42
C LEU A 10 0.54 -1.37 -9.77
N GLU A 11 1.44 -1.95 -10.55
CA GLU A 11 1.61 -1.60 -11.95
C GLU A 11 0.72 -2.52 -12.79
N LEU A 12 -0.09 -1.92 -13.65
CA LEU A 12 -1.13 -2.65 -14.38
C LEU A 12 -0.70 -2.91 -15.82
N THR A 13 -1.04 -4.10 -16.30
CA THR A 13 -1.06 -4.39 -17.75
C THR A 13 -2.34 -3.81 -18.37
N GLU A 14 -2.43 -3.79 -19.71
CA GLU A 14 -3.65 -3.37 -20.41
C GLU A 14 -4.88 -4.22 -20.01
N GLU A 15 -4.68 -5.52 -19.82
CA GLU A 15 -5.72 -6.43 -19.32
C GLU A 15 -6.07 -6.13 -17.86
N GLY A 16 -5.07 -5.86 -17.02
CA GLY A 16 -5.29 -5.49 -15.62
C GLY A 16 -6.08 -4.18 -15.48
N LEU A 17 -5.86 -3.22 -16.37
CA LEU A 17 -6.64 -1.97 -16.42
C LEU A 17 -8.11 -2.22 -16.79
N SER A 18 -8.39 -3.26 -17.58
CA SER A 18 -9.76 -3.63 -17.96
C SER A 18 -10.48 -4.43 -16.85
N ASN A 19 -9.72 -5.07 -15.96
CA ASN A 19 -10.22 -5.96 -14.90
C ASN A 19 -9.86 -5.44 -13.49
N LEU A 20 -10.04 -4.14 -13.25
CA LEU A 20 -9.70 -3.52 -11.95
C LEU A 20 -10.46 -4.15 -10.77
N ASP A 21 -11.75 -4.44 -10.96
CA ASP A 21 -12.60 -4.99 -9.89
C ASP A 21 -12.09 -6.35 -9.40
N GLU A 22 -11.55 -7.18 -10.30
CA GLU A 22 -10.96 -8.46 -9.97
C GLU A 22 -9.65 -8.28 -9.18
N ILE A 23 -8.80 -7.32 -9.57
CA ILE A 23 -7.55 -7.02 -8.86
C ILE A 23 -7.83 -6.58 -7.43
N VAL A 24 -8.80 -5.67 -7.26
CA VAL A 24 -9.24 -5.18 -5.95
C VAL A 24 -9.78 -6.33 -5.12
N SER A 25 -10.53 -7.24 -5.76
CA SER A 25 -11.05 -8.43 -5.11
C SER A 25 -9.95 -9.36 -4.62
N MET A 26 -8.90 -9.59 -5.42
CA MET A 26 -7.73 -10.38 -5.00
C MET A 26 -6.99 -9.72 -3.82
N VAL A 27 -6.86 -8.39 -3.81
CA VAL A 27 -6.22 -7.67 -2.69
C VAL A 27 -7.00 -7.89 -1.40
N PHE A 28 -8.32 -7.71 -1.40
CA PHE A 28 -9.13 -7.92 -0.20
C PHE A 28 -9.24 -9.39 0.21
N ALA A 29 -9.23 -10.32 -0.75
CA ALA A 29 -9.11 -11.75 -0.46
C ALA A 29 -7.79 -12.06 0.26
N TYR A 30 -6.69 -11.42 -0.13
CA TYR A 30 -5.42 -11.58 0.58
C TYR A 30 -5.46 -10.96 1.99
N MET A 31 -6.08 -9.78 2.16
CA MET A 31 -6.28 -9.19 3.49
C MET A 31 -7.14 -10.10 4.38
N ASP A 32 -8.16 -10.74 3.82
CA ASP A 32 -8.97 -11.74 4.52
C ASP A 32 -8.16 -12.97 4.91
N LEU A 33 -7.31 -13.49 4.02
CA LEU A 33 -6.38 -14.58 4.32
C LEU A 33 -5.46 -14.23 5.50
N LEU A 34 -4.90 -13.02 5.51
CA LEU A 34 -4.05 -12.54 6.61
C LEU A 34 -4.82 -12.46 7.93
N ARG A 35 -6.07 -11.99 7.91
CA ARG A 35 -6.93 -11.98 9.11
C ARG A 35 -7.27 -13.39 9.59
N ALA A 36 -7.58 -14.31 8.68
CA ALA A 36 -7.95 -15.68 9.00
C ALA A 36 -6.79 -16.49 9.58
N LYS A 37 -5.57 -16.30 9.07
CA LYS A 37 -4.36 -16.96 9.59
C LYS A 37 -3.81 -16.28 10.84
N GLY A 38 -4.08 -14.98 11.00
CA GLY A 38 -3.59 -14.16 12.09
C GLY A 38 -2.09 -13.82 11.98
N PRO A 39 -1.59 -12.97 12.89
CA PRO A 39 -0.20 -12.54 12.91
C PRO A 39 0.78 -13.73 13.02
N GLN A 40 1.79 -13.76 12.16
CA GLN A 40 2.79 -14.82 12.11
C GLN A 40 4.14 -14.34 12.66
N GLU A 41 4.49 -14.76 13.88
CA GLU A 41 5.73 -14.32 14.55
C GLU A 41 6.99 -14.64 13.73
N TRP A 42 7.03 -15.81 13.10
CA TRP A 42 8.18 -16.25 12.30
C TRP A 42 8.53 -15.28 11.17
N ILE A 43 7.53 -14.60 10.57
CA ILE A 43 7.74 -13.61 9.51
C ILE A 43 8.47 -12.39 10.08
N GLN A 44 8.10 -11.92 11.27
CA GLN A 44 8.79 -10.80 11.90
C GLN A 44 10.20 -11.20 12.36
N THR A 45 10.40 -12.40 12.89
CA THR A 45 11.75 -12.89 13.24
C THR A 45 12.64 -12.95 12.00
N GLU A 46 12.12 -13.40 10.87
CA GLU A 46 12.84 -13.41 9.62
C GLU A 46 13.18 -11.99 9.15
N ALA A 47 12.19 -11.09 9.16
CA ALA A 47 12.39 -9.68 8.81
C ALA A 47 13.43 -9.00 9.73
N GLN A 48 13.41 -9.27 11.04
CA GLN A 48 14.43 -8.81 11.99
C GLN A 48 15.82 -9.27 11.57
N THR A 49 15.97 -10.55 11.23
CA THR A 49 17.25 -11.12 10.81
C THR A 49 17.76 -10.46 9.53
N VAL A 50 16.89 -10.27 8.53
CA VAL A 50 17.23 -9.59 7.27
C VAL A 50 17.65 -8.14 7.52
N SER A 51 16.89 -7.39 8.32
CA SER A 51 17.17 -6.00 8.63
C SER A 51 18.47 -5.83 9.42
N GLU A 52 18.76 -6.73 10.36
CA GLU A 52 20.05 -6.76 11.08
C GLU A 52 21.23 -7.02 10.13
N MET A 53 21.09 -7.96 9.19
CA MET A 53 22.11 -8.20 8.17
C MET A 53 22.32 -6.98 7.27
N GLN A 54 21.24 -6.34 6.81
CA GLN A 54 21.31 -5.13 6.00
C GLN A 54 22.05 -4.00 6.72
N PHE A 55 21.78 -3.80 8.01
CA PHE A 55 22.47 -2.79 8.81
C PHE A 55 23.95 -3.14 9.02
N ARG A 56 24.24 -4.40 9.34
CA ARG A 56 25.62 -4.87 9.59
C ARG A 56 26.53 -4.72 8.38
N PHE A 57 25.99 -4.93 7.19
CA PHE A 57 26.72 -4.83 5.91
C PHE A 57 26.38 -3.56 5.13
N LEU A 58 25.87 -2.52 5.81
CA LEU A 58 25.47 -1.28 5.17
C LEU A 58 26.68 -0.59 4.51
N SER A 59 26.58 -0.37 3.20
CA SER A 59 27.61 0.33 2.42
C SER A 59 27.74 1.80 2.83
N GLN A 60 28.93 2.36 2.63
CA GLN A 60 29.18 3.78 2.85
C GLN A 60 28.27 4.62 1.94
N ARG A 61 27.59 5.60 2.55
CA ARG A 61 26.72 6.55 1.85
C ARG A 61 27.43 7.87 1.58
N ASN A 62 26.86 8.68 0.69
CA ASN A 62 27.28 10.06 0.51
C ASN A 62 27.21 10.82 1.86
N PRO A 63 28.25 11.56 2.28
CA PRO A 63 28.27 12.27 3.56
C PRO A 63 27.14 13.28 3.75
N MET A 64 26.70 13.94 2.67
CA MET A 64 25.61 14.93 2.71
C MET A 64 24.29 14.24 3.04
N ASP A 65 23.94 13.19 2.29
CA ASP A 65 22.70 12.43 2.53
C ASP A 65 22.71 11.73 3.89
N TYR A 66 23.88 11.25 4.31
CA TYR A 66 24.06 10.57 5.59
C TYR A 66 23.77 11.51 6.76
N THR A 67 24.37 12.70 6.79
CA THR A 67 24.17 13.67 7.88
C THR A 67 22.72 14.18 7.92
N CYS A 68 22.11 14.45 6.76
CA CYS A 68 20.69 14.79 6.66
C CYS A 68 19.78 13.67 7.21
N SER A 69 20.02 12.42 6.82
CA SER A 69 19.24 11.26 7.30
C SER A 69 19.35 11.12 8.83
N VAL A 70 20.57 11.15 9.36
CA VAL A 70 20.81 10.98 10.80
C VAL A 70 20.19 12.12 11.59
N ALA A 71 20.29 13.38 11.13
CA ALA A 71 19.62 14.50 11.77
C ALA A 71 18.10 14.32 11.84
N GLY A 72 17.49 13.73 10.81
CA GLY A 72 16.07 13.34 10.82
C GLY A 72 15.77 12.24 11.84
N PHE A 73 16.61 11.19 11.89
CA PHE A 73 16.47 10.10 12.87
C PHE A 73 16.61 10.59 14.30
N MET A 74 17.42 11.62 14.56
CA MET A 74 17.55 12.23 15.89
C MET A 74 16.26 12.86 16.42
N GLN A 75 15.31 13.21 15.54
CA GLN A 75 13.99 13.72 15.96
C GLN A 75 12.98 12.62 16.28
N GLN A 76 13.25 11.38 15.84
CA GLN A 76 12.32 10.25 15.93
C GLN A 76 12.75 9.18 16.94
N TYR A 77 14.07 9.01 17.11
CA TYR A 77 14.65 7.94 17.91
C TYR A 77 15.48 8.50 19.08
N PRO A 78 15.66 7.75 20.18
CA PRO A 78 16.56 8.13 21.24
C PRO A 78 18.05 8.04 20.78
N PRO A 79 18.99 8.67 21.50
CA PRO A 79 20.40 8.74 21.10
C PRO A 79 21.08 7.39 20.79
N GLN A 80 20.68 6.33 21.48
CA GLN A 80 21.21 4.98 21.28
C GLN A 80 20.79 4.37 19.93
N LEU A 81 19.77 4.93 19.28
CA LEU A 81 19.16 4.44 18.05
C LEU A 81 19.30 5.42 16.88
N TYR A 82 20.07 6.51 17.00
CA TYR A 82 20.25 7.47 15.90
C TYR A 82 20.77 6.85 14.60
N LEU A 83 21.56 5.77 14.69
CA LEU A 83 22.13 5.10 13.53
C LEU A 83 21.36 3.84 13.12
N SER A 84 20.84 3.10 14.10
CA SER A 84 20.22 1.78 13.89
C SER A 84 18.69 1.80 13.91
N GLY A 85 18.05 2.81 14.48
CA GLY A 85 16.61 2.86 14.71
C GLY A 85 15.79 2.74 13.42
N ALA A 86 16.25 3.38 12.34
CA ALA A 86 15.61 3.32 11.04
C ALA A 86 15.77 1.95 10.33
N TYR A 87 16.71 1.12 10.77
CA TYR A 87 16.96 -0.21 10.22
C TYR A 87 16.44 -1.32 11.14
N LYS A 88 16.06 -1.01 12.38
CA LYS A 88 15.70 -2.03 13.36
C LYS A 88 14.22 -2.37 13.22
N THR A 89 13.93 -3.64 13.02
CA THR A 89 12.60 -4.18 13.30
C THR A 89 12.48 -4.35 14.81
N PHE A 90 11.48 -3.68 15.40
CA PHE A 90 11.27 -3.63 16.85
C PHE A 90 10.63 -4.93 17.38
N ASP A 91 10.23 -4.90 18.63
CA ASP A 91 9.65 -6.05 19.33
C ASP A 91 8.35 -6.50 18.66
N TRP A 92 8.09 -7.80 18.73
CA TRP A 92 6.87 -8.41 18.20
C TRP A 92 5.67 -8.03 19.06
N ASP A 93 4.62 -7.55 18.39
CA ASP A 93 3.34 -7.24 19.00
C ASP A 93 2.21 -7.70 18.07
N ALA A 94 1.65 -8.87 18.36
CA ALA A 94 0.58 -9.45 17.57
C ALA A 94 -0.72 -8.61 17.61
N ASP A 95 -0.96 -7.89 18.70
CA ASP A 95 -2.17 -7.10 18.88
C ASP A 95 -2.12 -5.87 17.96
N LEU A 96 -0.96 -5.20 17.86
CA LEU A 96 -0.75 -4.10 16.92
C LEU A 96 -0.91 -4.52 15.46
N VAL A 97 -0.41 -5.70 15.08
CA VAL A 97 -0.60 -6.24 13.73
C VAL A 97 -2.09 -6.48 13.46
N THR A 98 -2.80 -7.04 14.43
CA THR A 98 -4.24 -7.31 14.32
C THR A 98 -5.05 -6.02 14.22
N GLU A 99 -4.73 -5.00 15.01
CA GLU A 99 -5.35 -3.67 14.94
C GLU A 99 -5.16 -3.01 13.58
N CYS A 100 -3.94 -3.10 13.02
CA CYS A 100 -3.65 -2.59 11.68
C CYS A 100 -4.47 -3.33 10.61
N LEU A 101 -4.48 -4.67 10.63
CA LEU A 101 -5.25 -5.49 9.70
C LEU A 101 -6.77 -5.26 9.80
N ALA A 102 -7.28 -4.93 10.99
CA ALA A 102 -8.69 -4.57 11.18
C ALA A 102 -9.06 -3.25 10.50
N SER A 103 -8.10 -2.36 10.27
CA SER A 103 -8.30 -1.10 9.56
C SER A 103 -8.26 -1.24 8.03
N LEU A 104 -7.72 -2.36 7.51
CA LEU A 104 -7.61 -2.65 6.08
C LEU A 104 -8.89 -3.32 5.55
N ILE A 105 -9.98 -2.55 5.52
CA ILE A 105 -11.32 -2.96 5.04
C ILE A 105 -11.78 -2.10 3.85
N PRO A 106 -12.68 -2.60 3.00
CA PRO A 106 -13.19 -1.86 1.83
C PRO A 106 -13.75 -0.47 2.17
N GLU A 107 -14.33 -0.30 3.35
CA GLU A 107 -14.86 0.98 3.82
C GLU A 107 -13.80 2.07 4.02
N ASN A 108 -12.55 1.69 4.28
CA ASN A 108 -11.42 2.60 4.46
C ASN A 108 -10.58 2.75 3.18
N LEU A 109 -11.08 2.28 2.04
CA LEU A 109 -10.37 2.30 0.77
C LEU A 109 -10.38 3.69 0.13
N PHE A 110 -9.20 4.16 -0.26
CA PHE A 110 -9.03 5.23 -1.23
C PHE A 110 -8.20 4.69 -2.40
N MET A 111 -8.82 4.63 -3.59
CA MET A 111 -8.19 4.08 -4.79
C MET A 111 -7.91 5.20 -5.79
N MET A 112 -6.70 5.20 -6.35
CA MET A 112 -6.31 6.09 -7.43
C MET A 112 -5.80 5.24 -8.60
N VAL A 113 -6.42 5.41 -9.76
CA VAL A 113 -6.03 4.74 -11.00
C VAL A 113 -5.51 5.80 -11.96
N SER A 114 -4.34 5.57 -12.53
CA SER A 114 -3.71 6.48 -13.49
C SER A 114 -3.36 5.68 -14.74
N SER A 115 -3.82 6.14 -15.90
CA SER A 115 -3.52 5.54 -17.20
C SER A 115 -3.57 6.60 -18.28
N PRO A 116 -2.66 6.57 -19.29
CA PRO A 116 -2.77 7.41 -20.48
C PRO A 116 -4.09 7.20 -21.25
N ALA A 117 -4.77 6.06 -21.07
CA ALA A 117 -6.09 5.81 -21.66
C ALA A 117 -7.16 6.80 -21.19
N PHE A 118 -6.94 7.51 -20.07
CA PHE A 118 -7.84 8.54 -19.56
C PHE A 118 -7.51 9.95 -20.08
N ASP A 119 -6.47 10.10 -20.93
CA ASP A 119 -6.13 11.38 -21.53
C ASP A 119 -7.19 11.81 -22.55
N ALA A 120 -8.02 12.77 -22.14
CA ALA A 120 -9.03 13.42 -22.98
C ALA A 120 -8.46 14.28 -24.14
N SER A 121 -7.19 14.10 -24.52
CA SER A 121 -6.53 14.79 -25.63
C SER A 121 -6.50 14.00 -26.94
N ALA A 122 -6.92 12.74 -26.96
CA ALA A 122 -7.07 11.95 -28.18
C ALA A 122 -8.55 11.93 -28.62
N GLU A 123 -8.90 12.83 -29.54
CA GLU A 123 -9.93 12.64 -30.59
C GLU A 123 -11.40 12.35 -30.20
N ASP A 124 -11.85 12.60 -28.97
CA ASP A 124 -13.29 12.56 -28.68
C ASP A 124 -13.97 13.93 -28.97
N GLU A 125 -14.62 14.02 -30.15
CA GLU A 125 -15.44 15.16 -30.61
C GLU A 125 -16.78 15.32 -29.85
N ASN A 126 -17.07 14.46 -28.87
CA ASN A 126 -18.29 14.55 -28.07
C ASN A 126 -18.11 15.53 -26.89
N GLU A 127 -18.71 16.72 -27.02
CA GLU A 127 -18.74 17.78 -26.00
C GLU A 127 -19.29 17.32 -24.63
N GLU A 128 -20.12 16.27 -24.61
CA GLU A 128 -20.70 15.70 -23.39
C GLU A 128 -19.67 14.98 -22.50
N LYS A 129 -18.64 14.33 -23.07
CA LYS A 129 -17.58 13.66 -22.28
C LYS A 129 -16.55 14.64 -21.70
N LYS A 130 -16.38 15.80 -22.32
CA LYS A 130 -15.45 16.84 -21.84
C LYS A 130 -15.90 17.49 -20.53
N GLN A 131 -17.19 17.39 -20.18
CA GLN A 131 -17.77 18.06 -19.01
C GLN A 131 -17.60 17.33 -17.67
N GLN A 132 -16.91 16.18 -17.63
CA GLN A 132 -16.86 15.32 -16.44
C GLN A 132 -15.50 15.25 -15.71
N TYR A 133 -14.55 16.10 -16.11
CA TYR A 133 -13.22 16.17 -15.49
C TYR A 133 -13.08 17.41 -14.61
N GLU A 134 -12.65 17.20 -13.38
CA GLU A 134 -12.16 18.25 -12.49
C GLU A 134 -10.68 18.53 -12.79
N THR A 135 -10.21 19.70 -12.36
CA THR A 135 -8.82 20.12 -12.56
C THR A 135 -8.23 20.53 -11.23
N GLU A 136 -7.17 19.85 -10.81
CA GLU A 136 -6.46 20.15 -9.58
C GLU A 136 -5.84 21.56 -9.66
N LYS A 137 -5.96 22.30 -8.56
CA LYS A 137 -5.69 23.74 -8.50
C LYS A 137 -4.25 24.13 -8.85
N TRP A 138 -3.26 23.34 -8.43
CA TRP A 138 -1.85 23.76 -8.44
C TRP A 138 -1.08 23.25 -9.65
N TYR A 139 -1.30 22.00 -10.04
CA TYR A 139 -0.61 21.33 -11.14
C TYR A 139 -1.47 21.23 -12.41
N GLY A 140 -2.77 21.52 -12.32
CA GLY A 140 -3.68 21.41 -13.45
C GLY A 140 -3.98 19.97 -13.85
N THR A 141 -3.69 19.00 -12.98
CA THR A 141 -3.96 17.58 -13.22
C THR A 141 -5.46 17.36 -13.40
N LYS A 142 -5.84 16.75 -14.52
CA LYS A 142 -7.22 16.37 -14.79
C LYS A 142 -7.53 15.06 -14.09
N TYR A 143 -8.66 15.01 -13.39
CA TYR A 143 -9.12 13.79 -12.75
C TYR A 143 -10.65 13.73 -12.74
N THR A 144 -11.19 12.57 -12.40
CA THR A 144 -12.61 12.39 -12.10
C THR A 144 -12.74 11.56 -10.84
N THR A 145 -13.80 11.79 -10.09
CA THR A 145 -14.12 11.03 -8.88
C THR A 145 -15.34 10.18 -9.16
N ILE A 146 -15.20 8.88 -8.96
CA ILE A 146 -16.25 7.90 -9.19
C ILE A 146 -16.52 7.22 -7.85
N GLU A 147 -17.77 7.27 -7.41
CA GLU A 147 -18.22 6.45 -6.29
C GLU A 147 -18.61 5.06 -6.81
N PRO A 148 -18.09 3.97 -6.21
CA PRO A 148 -18.50 2.62 -6.57
C PRO A 148 -20.01 2.43 -6.36
N ASN A 149 -20.64 1.66 -7.24
CA ASN A 149 -22.05 1.33 -7.08
C ASN A 149 -22.27 0.39 -5.88
N GLU A 150 -23.52 0.31 -5.38
CA GLU A 150 -23.84 -0.53 -4.21
C GLU A 150 -23.51 -2.02 -4.41
N ALA A 151 -23.60 -2.53 -5.65
CA ALA A 151 -23.33 -3.92 -5.96
C ALA A 151 -21.85 -4.26 -5.78
N LEU A 152 -20.94 -3.42 -6.31
CA LEU A 152 -19.49 -3.56 -6.17
C LEU A 152 -19.05 -3.44 -4.70
N TRP A 153 -19.62 -2.50 -3.95
CA TRP A 153 -19.36 -2.42 -2.51
C TRP A 153 -19.80 -3.66 -1.76
N LYS A 154 -20.97 -4.21 -2.10
CA LYS A 154 -21.44 -5.44 -1.46
C LYS A 154 -20.53 -6.62 -1.81
N GLU A 155 -20.09 -6.69 -3.05
CA GLU A 155 -19.13 -7.69 -3.52
C GLU A 155 -17.83 -7.60 -2.70
N TRP A 156 -17.14 -6.46 -2.71
CA TRP A 156 -15.85 -6.30 -2.03
C TRP A 156 -15.90 -6.54 -0.52
N LYS A 157 -17.03 -6.24 0.14
CA LYS A 157 -17.24 -6.54 1.56
C LYS A 157 -17.47 -8.02 1.86
N SER A 158 -17.96 -8.78 0.87
CA SER A 158 -18.30 -10.19 1.02
C SER A 158 -17.18 -11.15 0.60
N ILE A 159 -16.05 -10.61 0.15
CA ILE A 159 -14.93 -11.40 -0.34
C ILE A 159 -14.32 -12.22 0.79
N ASN A 160 -14.12 -13.50 0.50
CA ASN A 160 -13.41 -14.45 1.33
C ASN A 160 -12.17 -14.93 0.56
N HIS A 161 -11.07 -15.18 1.27
CA HIS A 161 -9.87 -15.79 0.71
C HIS A 161 -10.11 -17.12 -0.04
N ASP A 162 -11.17 -17.87 0.29
CA ASP A 162 -11.55 -19.11 -0.41
C ASP A 162 -11.83 -18.92 -1.92
N VAL A 163 -12.15 -17.69 -2.35
CA VAL A 163 -12.39 -17.36 -3.76
C VAL A 163 -11.12 -17.55 -4.61
N TYR A 164 -9.94 -17.33 -4.02
CA TYR A 164 -8.65 -17.44 -4.69
C TYR A 164 -7.75 -18.45 -3.97
N PRO A 165 -7.92 -19.77 -4.20
CA PRO A 165 -7.23 -20.82 -3.46
C PRO A 165 -5.72 -20.87 -3.71
N THR A 166 -5.24 -20.16 -4.75
CA THR A 166 -3.83 -20.00 -5.06
C THR A 166 -3.13 -19.02 -4.12
N LEU A 167 -3.87 -18.15 -3.42
CA LEU A 167 -3.31 -17.22 -2.44
C LEU A 167 -2.90 -17.98 -1.18
N GLN A 168 -1.62 -17.90 -0.84
CA GLN A 168 -1.04 -18.55 0.32
C GLN A 168 -0.06 -17.61 1.01
N LEU A 169 0.21 -17.88 2.28
CA LEU A 169 1.32 -17.24 2.97
C LEU A 169 2.66 -17.67 2.32
N PRO A 170 3.69 -16.82 2.40
CA PRO A 170 5.01 -17.21 1.93
C PRO A 170 5.50 -18.47 2.68
N LEU A 171 6.33 -19.26 1.98
CA LEU A 171 7.08 -20.32 2.62
C LEU A 171 8.22 -19.71 3.44
N VAL A 172 8.64 -20.44 4.47
CA VAL A 172 9.84 -20.07 5.25
C VAL A 172 11.06 -20.14 4.34
N ASN A 173 11.85 -19.06 4.32
CA ASN A 173 13.09 -18.98 3.54
C ASN A 173 14.26 -19.74 4.19
#